data_AF-A0A7J4NZI4-F1
#
_entry.id   AF-A0A7J4NZI4-F1
#
_cell.length_a   1.000
_cell.length_b   1.000
_cell.length_c   1.000
_cell.angle_alpha   90.00
_cell.angle_beta   90.00
_cell.angle_gamma   90.00
#
_symmetry.space_group_name_H-M   'P 1'
#
loop_
_entity.id
_entity.type
_entity.pdbx_description
1 polymer ?
#
loop_
_entity_poly.entity_id
_entity_poly.type
_entity_poly.pdbx_seq_one_letter_code
_entity_poly.pdbx_strand_id
1 'polypeptide(L)'
;MNPQDLRELLDEPKIPSRVAVENLMLVALGLRQCSQTTIPAELPSGSSMGEAIDARFRPRLEKLRLMQDQKAKVKEIGEIRRGMAQAFDELVEGSAEYKSLNNWTKKLGLKVDQVEVRPTVHEFYVYREKDALKELQKLMQERGKLIVEAVKKPDPSRGQLQFAYPEEFNGAWIRKMGRLLGYPDCCVDRYASDREQGINAEARAASQLKELSAPPDPHVYLASYFFPCSPTCPRAKEKGELYHHKLSEALPEAGEAYASIISENLERVRRQPEIIGEYLNKLKGV
;
A
#
# COMPACT_ATOMS: atom_id res chain seq x y z
N MET A 1 -17.69 14.09 12.81
CA MET A 1 -17.38 12.72 13.28
C MET A 1 -17.36 12.77 14.79
N ASN A 2 -17.91 11.77 15.47
CA ASN A 2 -17.99 11.77 16.94
C ASN A 2 -16.60 11.48 17.54
N PRO A 3 -16.06 12.32 18.45
CA PRO A 3 -14.78 12.07 19.12
C PRO A 3 -14.72 10.69 19.83
N GLN A 4 -15.85 10.19 20.32
CA GLN A 4 -15.93 8.86 20.93
C GLN A 4 -15.62 7.74 19.91
N ASP A 5 -16.16 7.85 18.69
CA ASP A 5 -15.89 6.88 17.63
C ASP A 5 -14.42 6.89 17.21
N LEU A 6 -13.79 8.08 17.20
CA LEU A 6 -12.37 8.22 16.90
C LEU A 6 -11.49 7.55 17.96
N ARG A 7 -11.84 7.72 19.24
CA ARG A 7 -11.12 7.10 20.36
C ARG A 7 -11.25 5.58 20.32
N GLU A 8 -12.47 5.07 20.16
CA GLU A 8 -12.73 3.64 20.02
C GLU A 8 -12.01 3.02 18.81
N LEU A 9 -11.90 3.74 17.69
CA LEU A 9 -11.16 3.28 16.52
C LEU A 9 -9.65 3.21 16.82
N LEU A 10 -9.11 4.21 17.52
CA LEU A 10 -7.70 4.24 17.89
C LEU A 10 -7.34 3.10 18.85
N ASP A 11 -8.27 2.73 19.72
CA ASP A 11 -8.14 1.66 20.71
C ASP A 11 -8.50 0.26 20.17
N GLU A 12 -8.93 0.12 18.90
CA GLU A 12 -9.31 -1.17 18.32
C GLU A 12 -8.06 -2.03 18.01
N PRO A 13 -7.79 -3.11 18.76
CA PRO A 13 -6.57 -3.91 18.59
C PRO A 13 -6.50 -4.64 17.24
N LYS A 14 -7.63 -4.81 16.56
CA LYS A 14 -7.71 -5.48 15.26
C LYS A 14 -7.37 -4.57 14.09
N ILE A 15 -7.17 -3.27 14.32
CA ILE A 15 -6.79 -2.28 13.30
C ILE A 15 -5.50 -1.61 13.77
N PRO A 16 -4.38 -1.74 13.03
CA PRO A 16 -3.16 -1.02 13.40
C PRO A 16 -3.41 0.48 13.45
N SER A 17 -2.82 1.18 14.42
CA SER A 17 -3.00 2.63 14.61
C SER A 17 -2.70 3.43 13.33
N ARG A 18 -1.73 2.96 12.54
CA ARG A 18 -1.44 3.52 11.22
C ARG A 18 -2.62 3.43 10.25
N VAL A 19 -3.28 2.28 10.15
CA VAL A 19 -4.47 2.10 9.28
C VAL A 19 -5.63 2.93 9.80
N ALA A 20 -5.85 2.92 11.13
CA ALA A 20 -6.87 3.75 11.77
C ALA A 20 -6.70 5.24 11.42
N VAL A 21 -5.50 5.78 11.62
CA VAL A 21 -5.22 7.20 11.40
C VAL A 21 -5.13 7.53 9.90
N GLU A 22 -4.20 6.92 9.17
CA GLU A 22 -3.86 7.32 7.79
C GLU A 22 -4.92 6.96 6.76
N ASN A 23 -5.61 5.82 6.95
CA ASN A 23 -6.50 5.23 5.95
C ASN A 23 -7.98 5.40 6.31
N LEU A 24 -8.34 5.53 7.59
CA LEU A 24 -9.74 5.73 7.98
C LEU A 24 -10.01 7.17 8.41
N MET A 25 -9.30 7.67 9.43
CA MET A 25 -9.58 8.99 9.99
C MET A 25 -9.31 10.12 8.99
N LEU A 26 -8.17 10.11 8.30
CA LEU A 26 -7.86 11.15 7.31
C LEU A 26 -8.90 11.22 6.17
N VAL A 27 -9.44 10.07 5.74
CA VAL A 27 -10.49 10.03 4.71
C VAL A 27 -11.83 10.50 5.28
N ALA A 28 -12.19 10.04 6.48
CA ALA A 28 -13.45 10.44 7.14
C ALA A 28 -13.49 11.94 7.46
N LEU A 29 -12.36 12.54 7.83
CA LEU A 29 -12.20 13.99 8.02
C LEU A 29 -12.14 14.78 6.69
N GLY A 30 -12.08 14.11 5.54
CA GLY A 30 -11.99 14.76 4.23
C GLY A 30 -10.61 15.34 3.93
N LEU A 31 -9.58 14.95 4.67
CA LEU A 31 -8.20 15.38 4.48
C LEU A 31 -7.52 14.61 3.33
N ARG A 32 -8.02 13.40 3.03
CA ARG A 32 -7.67 12.60 1.86
C ARG A 32 -8.92 12.19 1.09
N GLN A 33 -8.82 12.17 -0.24
CA GLN A 33 -9.93 11.73 -1.09
C GLN A 33 -10.10 10.20 -1.05
N CYS A 34 -8.98 9.50 -1.02
CA CYS A 34 -8.89 8.04 -1.01
C CYS A 34 -7.66 7.60 -0.21
N SER A 35 -7.70 6.39 0.33
CA SER A 35 -6.55 5.69 0.90
C SER A 35 -6.55 4.23 0.47
N GLN A 36 -5.42 3.56 0.63
CA GLN A 36 -5.24 2.15 0.30
C GLN A 36 -4.70 1.40 1.51
N THR A 37 -5.30 0.25 1.81
CA THR A 37 -4.74 -0.76 2.70
C THR A 37 -4.47 -2.04 1.90
N THR A 38 -3.27 -2.58 1.92
CA THR A 38 -2.92 -3.85 1.28
C THR A 38 -3.16 -5.01 2.24
N ILE A 39 -4.13 -5.87 1.92
CA ILE A 39 -4.51 -7.02 2.74
C ILE A 39 -3.97 -8.33 2.15
N PRO A 40 -3.43 -9.25 2.96
CA PRO A 40 -3.41 -9.21 4.43
C PRO A 40 -2.20 -8.45 5.02
N ALA A 41 -1.27 -7.98 4.18
CA ALA A 41 0.05 -7.48 4.62
C ALA A 41 0.00 -6.40 5.70
N GLU A 42 -1.03 -5.56 5.71
CA GLU A 42 -1.20 -4.46 6.66
C GLU A 42 -2.23 -4.77 7.76
N LEU A 43 -2.68 -6.03 7.88
CA LEU A 43 -3.46 -6.51 9.04
C LEU A 43 -2.50 -6.98 10.16
N PRO A 44 -2.91 -6.93 11.43
CA PRO A 44 -2.08 -7.34 12.57
C PRO A 44 -1.50 -8.76 12.43
N SER A 45 -2.34 -9.70 11.99
CA SER A 45 -1.97 -11.11 11.78
C SER A 45 -1.54 -11.43 10.35
N GLY A 46 -1.24 -10.40 9.54
CA GLY A 46 -1.04 -10.51 8.10
C GLY A 46 0.03 -11.51 7.65
N SER A 47 1.18 -11.51 8.33
CA SER A 47 2.27 -12.47 8.05
C SER A 47 1.81 -13.91 8.25
N SER A 48 1.14 -14.19 9.38
CA SER A 48 0.67 -15.55 9.70
C SER A 48 -0.40 -16.04 8.74
N MET A 49 -1.28 -15.15 8.26
CA MET A 49 -2.28 -15.48 7.23
C MET A 49 -1.60 -15.84 5.90
N GLY A 50 -0.61 -15.06 5.48
CA GLY A 50 0.18 -15.33 4.28
C GLY A 50 0.92 -16.67 4.37
N GLU A 51 1.60 -16.93 5.49
CA GLU A 51 2.30 -18.19 5.75
C GLU A 51 1.37 -19.41 5.73
N ALA A 52 0.16 -19.28 6.29
CA ALA A 52 -0.84 -20.33 6.28
C ALA A 52 -1.33 -20.66 4.86
N ILE A 53 -1.55 -19.64 4.03
CA ILE A 53 -1.90 -19.83 2.61
C ILE A 53 -0.73 -20.49 1.88
N ASP A 54 0.49 -19.97 2.03
CA ASP A 54 1.68 -20.52 1.36
C ASP A 54 1.92 -21.98 1.72
N ALA A 55 1.76 -22.35 3.00
CA ALA A 55 1.89 -23.73 3.46
C ALA A 55 0.90 -24.68 2.78
N ARG A 56 -0.36 -24.23 2.55
CA ARG A 56 -1.40 -25.02 1.87
C ARG A 56 -1.05 -25.33 0.41
N PHE A 57 -0.33 -24.43 -0.27
CA PHE A 57 -0.05 -24.56 -1.70
C PHE A 57 1.39 -24.95 -2.05
N ARG A 58 2.33 -24.91 -1.09
CA ARG A 58 3.73 -25.28 -1.30
C ARG A 58 3.92 -26.62 -2.04
N PRO A 59 3.26 -27.74 -1.66
CA PRO A 59 3.44 -29.00 -2.37
C PRO A 59 3.00 -28.95 -3.84
N ARG A 60 1.91 -28.22 -4.13
CA ARG A 60 1.42 -28.05 -5.51
C ARG A 60 2.34 -27.17 -6.33
N LEU A 61 2.89 -26.11 -5.75
CA LEU A 61 3.86 -25.23 -6.40
C LEU A 61 5.18 -25.96 -6.71
N GLU A 62 5.67 -26.81 -5.82
CA GLU A 62 6.84 -27.67 -6.06
C GLU A 62 6.58 -28.65 -7.20
N LYS A 63 5.43 -29.33 -7.18
CA LYS A 63 5.00 -30.18 -8.29
C LYS A 63 4.94 -29.41 -9.61
N LEU A 64 4.37 -28.21 -9.59
CA LEU A 64 4.22 -27.35 -10.76
C LEU A 64 5.57 -27.03 -11.44
N ARG A 65 6.62 -26.81 -10.64
CA ARG A 65 7.99 -26.52 -11.14
C ARG A 65 8.57 -27.69 -11.94
N LEU A 66 8.25 -28.93 -11.56
CA LEU A 66 8.76 -30.14 -12.18
C LEU A 66 7.97 -30.57 -13.43
N MET A 67 6.80 -29.99 -13.67
CA MET A 67 5.95 -30.38 -14.81
C MET A 67 6.48 -29.86 -16.15
N GLN A 68 6.59 -30.78 -17.10
CA GLN A 68 7.06 -30.54 -18.48
C GLN A 68 5.91 -30.26 -19.46
N ASP A 69 4.74 -30.91 -19.27
CA ASP A 69 3.57 -30.70 -20.12
C ASP A 69 3.00 -29.29 -19.88
N GLN A 70 3.10 -28.44 -20.89
CA GLN A 70 2.65 -27.04 -20.84
C GLN A 70 1.13 -26.92 -20.69
N LYS A 71 0.33 -27.79 -21.31
CA LYS A 71 -1.13 -27.74 -21.22
C LYS A 71 -1.59 -28.15 -19.82
N ALA A 72 -1.00 -29.21 -19.28
CA ALA A 72 -1.23 -29.61 -17.89
C ALA A 72 -0.76 -28.53 -16.91
N LYS A 73 0.37 -27.88 -17.19
CA LYS A 73 0.93 -26.77 -16.39
C LYS A 73 0.02 -25.56 -16.32
N VAL A 74 -0.53 -25.12 -17.45
CA VAL A 74 -1.50 -24.02 -17.48
C VAL A 74 -2.76 -24.37 -16.69
N LYS A 75 -3.27 -25.60 -16.82
CA LYS A 75 -4.45 -26.06 -16.06
C LYS A 75 -4.17 -26.04 -14.55
N GLU A 76 -3.05 -26.61 -14.12
CA GLU A 76 -2.63 -26.66 -12.72
C GLU A 76 -2.42 -25.25 -12.14
N ILE A 77 -1.80 -24.33 -12.90
CA ILE A 77 -1.69 -22.90 -12.51
C ILE A 77 -3.08 -22.33 -12.24
N GLY A 78 -4.04 -22.57 -13.13
CA GLY A 78 -5.42 -22.10 -12.95
C GLY A 78 -6.09 -22.67 -11.69
N GLU A 79 -5.86 -23.94 -11.37
CA GLU A 79 -6.37 -24.56 -10.16
C GLU A 79 -5.71 -24.04 -8.88
N ILE A 80 -4.39 -23.87 -8.89
CA ILE A 80 -3.64 -23.27 -7.77
C ILE A 80 -4.14 -21.86 -7.51
N ARG A 81 -4.30 -21.03 -8.55
CA ARG A 81 -4.80 -19.65 -8.42
C ARG A 81 -6.20 -19.61 -7.79
N ARG A 82 -7.13 -20.47 -8.26
CA ARG A 82 -8.48 -20.55 -7.66
C ARG A 82 -8.44 -21.02 -6.21
N GLY A 83 -7.61 -22.02 -5.90
CA GLY A 83 -7.45 -22.49 -4.53
C GLY A 83 -6.86 -21.42 -3.61
N MET A 84 -5.89 -20.64 -4.10
CA MET A 84 -5.30 -19.53 -3.36
C MET A 84 -6.33 -18.44 -3.05
N ALA A 85 -7.17 -18.07 -4.03
CA ALA A 85 -8.26 -17.12 -3.82
C ALA A 85 -9.26 -17.63 -2.76
N GLN A 86 -9.67 -18.90 -2.83
CA GLN A 86 -10.54 -19.51 -1.82
C GLN A 86 -9.90 -19.50 -0.42
N ALA A 87 -8.61 -19.81 -0.33
CA ALA A 87 -7.89 -19.77 0.94
C ALA A 87 -7.77 -18.33 1.49
N PHE A 88 -7.64 -17.33 0.61
CA PHE A 88 -7.69 -15.92 1.00
C PHE A 88 -9.06 -15.55 1.56
N ASP A 89 -10.16 -15.91 0.89
CA ASP A 89 -11.51 -15.66 1.37
C ASP A 89 -11.73 -16.29 2.76
N GLU A 90 -11.28 -17.53 2.94
CA GLU A 90 -11.40 -18.28 4.20
C GLU A 90 -10.57 -17.67 5.34
N LEU A 91 -9.28 -17.41 5.09
CA LEU A 91 -8.31 -17.06 6.15
C LEU A 91 -8.20 -15.56 6.38
N VAL A 92 -8.32 -14.75 5.33
CA VAL A 92 -8.18 -13.29 5.39
C VAL A 92 -9.54 -12.63 5.51
N GLU A 93 -10.47 -12.85 4.57
CA GLU A 93 -11.79 -12.20 4.64
C GLU A 93 -12.67 -12.77 5.77
N GLY A 94 -12.45 -14.04 6.11
CA GLY A 94 -13.06 -14.68 7.28
C GLY A 94 -12.55 -14.16 8.62
N SER A 95 -11.41 -13.47 8.66
CA SER A 95 -10.73 -13.03 9.89
C SER A 95 -11.49 -11.96 10.66
N ALA A 96 -11.20 -11.87 11.96
CA ALA A 96 -11.79 -10.84 12.81
C ALA A 96 -11.25 -9.45 12.47
N GLU A 97 -10.01 -9.37 11.99
CA GLU A 97 -9.31 -8.16 11.58
C GLU A 97 -9.93 -7.55 10.32
N TYR A 98 -10.16 -8.35 9.29
CA TYR A 98 -10.85 -7.91 8.08
C TYR A 98 -12.29 -7.45 8.36
N LYS A 99 -13.02 -8.21 9.18
CA LYS A 99 -14.38 -7.85 9.60
C LYS A 99 -14.39 -6.55 10.39
N SER A 100 -13.42 -6.34 11.27
CA SER A 100 -13.28 -5.09 12.03
C SER A 100 -13.02 -3.90 11.10
N LEU A 101 -12.09 -4.03 10.15
CA LEU A 101 -11.82 -2.99 9.15
C LEU A 101 -13.08 -2.60 8.37
N ASN A 102 -13.86 -3.57 7.89
CA ASN A 102 -15.13 -3.32 7.22
C ASN A 102 -16.21 -2.71 8.11
N ASN A 103 -16.28 -3.10 9.38
CA ASN A 103 -17.26 -2.53 10.31
C ASN A 103 -16.93 -1.06 10.60
N TRP A 104 -15.65 -0.75 10.78
CA TRP A 104 -15.20 0.62 11.01
C TRP A 104 -15.39 1.51 9.79
N THR A 105 -15.13 1.03 8.57
CA THR A 105 -15.41 1.81 7.36
C THR A 105 -16.90 2.18 7.27
N LYS A 106 -17.80 1.23 7.54
CA LYS A 106 -19.25 1.47 7.60
C LYS A 106 -19.63 2.45 8.72
N LYS A 107 -19.09 2.25 9.93
CA LYS A 107 -19.38 3.10 11.10
C LYS A 107 -18.97 4.56 10.86
N LEU A 108 -17.87 4.78 10.14
CA LEU A 108 -17.40 6.11 9.74
C LEU A 108 -18.11 6.70 8.51
N GLY A 109 -19.10 5.99 7.93
CA GLY A 109 -19.80 6.42 6.73
C GLY A 109 -18.93 6.42 5.46
N LEU A 110 -17.84 5.64 5.47
CA LEU A 110 -16.93 5.47 4.35
C LEU A 110 -17.43 4.37 3.42
N LYS A 111 -16.93 4.39 2.19
CA LYS A 111 -17.16 3.38 1.18
C LYS A 111 -15.85 2.66 0.89
N VAL A 112 -16.00 1.43 0.42
CA VAL A 112 -14.89 0.53 0.13
C VAL A 112 -15.03 0.04 -1.30
N ASP A 113 -13.90 -0.04 -2.00
CA ASP A 113 -13.75 -0.83 -3.23
C ASP A 113 -12.54 -1.74 -3.02
N GLN A 114 -12.75 -3.04 -3.17
CA GLN A 114 -11.70 -4.03 -2.97
C GLN A 114 -11.26 -4.57 -4.31
N VAL A 115 -9.96 -4.50 -4.58
CA VAL A 115 -9.36 -4.90 -5.85
C VAL A 115 -8.44 -6.09 -5.62
N GLU A 116 -8.71 -7.21 -6.29
CA GLU A 116 -7.78 -8.33 -6.36
C GLU A 116 -6.57 -7.94 -7.22
N VAL A 117 -5.39 -7.83 -6.60
CA VAL A 117 -4.12 -7.63 -7.31
C VAL A 117 -3.46 -8.98 -7.60
N ARG A 118 -3.56 -9.89 -6.64
CA ARG A 118 -3.17 -11.30 -6.75
C ARG A 118 -4.19 -12.14 -5.98
N PRO A 119 -4.26 -13.46 -6.24
CA PRO A 119 -5.16 -14.34 -5.51
C PRO A 119 -5.01 -14.33 -3.98
N THR A 120 -3.89 -13.83 -3.46
CA THR A 120 -3.60 -13.75 -2.02
C THR A 120 -3.32 -12.32 -1.53
N VAL A 121 -3.48 -11.32 -2.40
CA VAL A 121 -3.19 -9.91 -2.09
C VAL A 121 -4.27 -9.05 -2.72
N HIS A 122 -5.11 -8.46 -1.87
CA HIS A 122 -6.12 -7.50 -2.30
C HIS A 122 -5.74 -6.10 -1.81
N GLU A 123 -6.15 -5.09 -2.56
CA GLU A 123 -6.06 -3.69 -2.17
C GLU A 123 -7.45 -3.21 -1.73
N PHE A 124 -7.52 -2.69 -0.52
CA PHE A 124 -8.73 -2.21 0.12
C PHE A 124 -8.73 -0.68 0.05
N TYR A 125 -9.44 -0.13 -0.94
CA TYR A 125 -9.53 1.30 -1.15
C TYR A 125 -10.69 1.90 -0.37
N VAL A 126 -10.40 2.90 0.45
CA VAL A 126 -11.39 3.60 1.28
C VAL A 126 -11.56 5.03 0.79
N TYR A 127 -12.80 5.43 0.58
CA TYR A 127 -13.14 6.76 0.08
C TYR A 127 -14.50 7.23 0.61
N ARG A 128 -14.75 8.53 0.54
CA ARG A 128 -16.03 9.14 0.96
C ARG A 128 -16.91 9.50 -0.24
N GLU A 129 -16.32 10.21 -1.20
CA GLU A 129 -17.03 10.82 -2.31
C GLU A 129 -17.16 9.90 -3.52
N LYS A 130 -18.27 10.01 -4.26
CA LYS A 130 -18.53 9.18 -5.45
C LYS A 130 -17.55 9.45 -6.59
N ASP A 131 -16.96 10.64 -6.65
CA ASP A 131 -16.02 10.97 -7.72
C ASP A 131 -14.68 10.25 -7.54
N ALA A 132 -14.26 9.99 -6.29
CA ALA A 132 -13.09 9.15 -6.01
C ALA A 132 -13.30 7.72 -6.56
N LEU A 133 -14.51 7.15 -6.42
CA LEU A 133 -14.85 5.84 -7.00
C LEU A 133 -14.72 5.82 -8.53
N LYS A 134 -15.24 6.85 -9.21
CA LYS A 134 -15.16 6.91 -10.69
C LYS A 134 -13.71 6.94 -11.15
N GLU A 135 -12.87 7.75 -10.51
CA GLU A 135 -11.45 7.82 -10.85
C GLU A 135 -10.71 6.52 -10.50
N LEU A 136 -11.02 5.90 -9.36
CA LEU A 136 -10.47 4.60 -8.98
C LEU A 136 -10.82 3.51 -10.01
N GLN A 137 -12.09 3.42 -10.43
CA GLN A 137 -12.53 2.43 -11.42
C GLN A 137 -11.83 2.62 -12.77
N LYS A 138 -11.63 3.87 -13.21
CA LYS A 138 -10.84 4.16 -14.42
C LYS A 138 -9.39 3.70 -14.24
N LEU A 139 -8.77 3.98 -13.09
CA LEU A 139 -7.40 3.54 -12.80
C LEU A 139 -7.24 2.02 -12.77
N MET A 140 -8.21 1.30 -12.24
CA MET A 140 -8.19 -0.17 -12.22
C MET A 140 -8.38 -0.77 -13.62
N GLN A 141 -9.21 -0.15 -14.46
CA GLN A 141 -9.31 -0.52 -15.87
C GLN A 141 -7.99 -0.26 -16.63
N GLU A 142 -7.35 0.88 -16.39
CA GLU A 142 -6.04 1.21 -16.96
C GLU A 142 -4.96 0.21 -16.51
N ARG A 143 -4.93 -0.14 -15.23
CA ARG A 143 -4.04 -1.18 -14.68
C ARG A 143 -4.23 -2.52 -15.40
N GLY A 144 -5.47 -2.96 -15.57
CA GLY A 144 -5.79 -4.20 -16.30
C GLY A 144 -5.25 -4.19 -17.74
N LYS A 145 -5.33 -3.05 -18.44
CA LYS A 145 -4.74 -2.90 -19.79
C LYS A 145 -3.22 -3.01 -19.75
N LEU A 146 -2.55 -2.37 -18.80
CA LEU A 146 -1.09 -2.44 -18.64
C LEU A 146 -0.62 -3.87 -18.36
N ILE A 147 -1.35 -4.63 -17.53
CA ILE A 147 -1.07 -6.04 -17.26
C ILE A 147 -1.18 -6.88 -18.55
N VAL A 148 -2.25 -6.69 -19.33
CA VAL A 148 -2.43 -7.41 -20.60
C VAL A 148 -1.31 -7.06 -21.59
N GLU A 149 -0.90 -5.80 -21.67
CA GLU A 149 0.18 -5.34 -22.53
C GLU A 149 1.53 -5.96 -22.14
N ALA A 150 1.86 -5.97 -20.84
CA ALA A 150 3.09 -6.56 -20.32
C ALA A 150 3.19 -8.07 -20.61
N VAL A 151 2.07 -8.80 -20.52
CA VAL A 151 2.02 -10.22 -20.88
C VAL A 151 2.17 -10.46 -22.38
N LYS A 152 1.58 -9.60 -23.22
CA LYS A 152 1.66 -9.72 -24.69
C LYS A 152 3.04 -9.38 -25.24
N LYS A 153 3.75 -8.44 -24.61
CA LYS A 153 5.07 -7.97 -25.01
C LYS A 153 6.04 -8.09 -23.83
N PRO A 154 6.41 -9.32 -23.45
CA PRO A 154 7.38 -9.51 -22.38
C PRO A 154 8.72 -8.92 -22.84
N ASP A 155 9.23 -7.97 -22.07
CA ASP A 155 10.55 -7.37 -22.28
C ASP A 155 11.52 -7.94 -21.23
N PRO A 156 12.40 -8.90 -21.60
CA PRO A 156 13.33 -9.51 -20.66
C PRO A 156 14.30 -8.52 -20.01
N SER A 157 14.53 -7.37 -20.64
CA SER A 157 15.44 -6.33 -20.12
C SER A 157 14.85 -5.54 -18.94
N ARG A 158 13.53 -5.59 -18.75
CA ARG A 158 12.80 -4.83 -17.73
C ARG A 158 12.79 -5.46 -16.33
N GLY A 159 13.38 -6.64 -16.16
CA GLY A 159 13.40 -7.35 -14.89
C GLY A 159 12.03 -7.91 -14.46
N GLN A 160 12.04 -8.87 -13.53
CA GLN A 160 10.83 -9.61 -13.12
C GLN A 160 9.76 -8.74 -12.43
N LEU A 161 10.17 -7.69 -11.71
CA LEU A 161 9.27 -6.77 -11.00
C LEU A 161 8.38 -5.97 -11.96
N GLN A 162 8.94 -5.46 -13.06
CA GLN A 162 8.16 -4.69 -14.05
C GLN A 162 7.13 -5.56 -14.79
N PHE A 163 7.41 -6.85 -14.92
CA PHE A 163 6.43 -7.80 -15.45
C PHE A 163 5.29 -8.07 -14.45
N ALA A 164 5.64 -8.11 -13.16
CA ALA A 164 4.72 -8.45 -12.09
C ALA A 164 3.80 -7.29 -11.66
N TYR A 165 4.25 -6.04 -11.84
CA TYR A 165 3.55 -4.80 -11.49
C TYR A 165 3.82 -3.69 -12.52
N PRO A 166 3.37 -3.85 -13.78
CA PRO A 166 3.69 -2.91 -14.86
C PRO A 166 3.18 -1.48 -14.62
N GLU A 167 2.11 -1.33 -13.84
CA GLU A 167 1.55 -0.04 -13.44
C GLU A 167 2.48 0.79 -12.56
N GLU A 168 3.34 0.15 -11.76
CA GLU A 168 4.34 0.84 -10.91
C GLU A 168 5.46 1.50 -11.71
N PHE A 169 5.49 1.29 -13.02
CA PHE A 169 6.46 1.86 -13.96
C PHE A 169 5.78 2.70 -15.04
N ASN A 170 4.45 2.85 -14.99
CA ASN A 170 3.71 3.73 -15.87
C ASN A 170 3.47 5.07 -15.17
N GLY A 171 4.30 6.08 -15.47
CA GLY A 171 4.21 7.35 -14.75
C GLY A 171 2.88 8.09 -14.95
N ALA A 172 2.15 7.88 -16.04
CA ALA A 172 0.81 8.46 -16.19
C ALA A 172 -0.18 7.87 -15.18
N TRP A 173 -0.14 6.55 -14.99
CA TRP A 173 -0.94 5.84 -13.99
C TRP A 173 -0.54 6.25 -12.58
N ILE A 174 0.77 6.26 -12.27
CA ILE A 174 1.32 6.68 -10.97
C ILE A 174 0.87 8.10 -10.62
N ARG A 175 0.92 9.03 -11.58
CA ARG A 175 0.49 10.42 -11.35
C ARG A 175 -0.98 10.51 -10.96
N LYS A 176 -1.86 9.81 -11.68
CA LYS A 176 -3.29 9.77 -11.36
C LYS A 176 -3.56 9.11 -10.00
N MET A 177 -2.92 7.97 -9.73
CA MET A 177 -3.09 7.25 -8.47
C MET A 177 -2.58 8.08 -7.28
N GLY A 178 -1.38 8.64 -7.36
CA GLY A 178 -0.81 9.44 -6.28
C GLY A 178 -1.64 10.68 -5.94
N ARG A 179 -2.22 11.34 -6.96
CA ARG A 179 -3.15 12.46 -6.76
C ARG A 179 -4.47 12.02 -6.13
N LEU A 180 -5.03 10.88 -6.56
CA LEU A 180 -6.24 10.31 -5.95
C LEU A 180 -6.03 9.94 -4.48
N LEU A 181 -4.86 9.39 -4.14
CA LEU A 181 -4.45 9.12 -2.76
C LEU A 181 -4.17 10.38 -1.93
N GLY A 182 -4.23 11.56 -2.56
CA GLY A 182 -4.06 12.84 -1.91
C GLY A 182 -2.61 13.17 -1.59
N TYR A 183 -1.64 12.73 -2.37
CA TYR A 183 -0.25 13.17 -2.21
C TYR A 183 0.02 14.52 -2.92
N PRO A 184 1.01 15.32 -2.48
CA PRO A 184 1.37 16.57 -3.15
C PRO A 184 1.83 16.34 -4.58
N ASP A 185 1.36 17.18 -5.52
CA ASP A 185 1.66 17.02 -6.96
C ASP A 185 3.16 16.94 -7.26
N CYS A 186 3.98 17.80 -6.64
CA CYS A 186 5.43 17.78 -6.86
C CYS A 186 6.10 16.47 -6.38
N CYS A 187 5.58 15.86 -5.33
CA CYS A 187 6.08 14.56 -4.83
C CYS A 187 5.64 13.43 -5.75
N VAL A 188 4.39 13.46 -6.22
CA VAL A 188 3.84 12.50 -7.16
C VAL A 188 4.59 12.55 -8.50
N ASP A 189 4.79 13.75 -9.05
CA ASP A 189 5.48 13.94 -10.32
C ASP A 189 6.94 13.50 -10.22
N ARG A 190 7.61 13.78 -9.09
CA ARG A 190 8.97 13.29 -8.85
C ARG A 190 9.03 11.77 -8.77
N TYR A 191 8.14 11.15 -7.99
CA TYR A 191 8.10 9.70 -7.84
C TYR A 191 7.83 9.00 -9.19
N ALA A 192 6.88 9.51 -9.98
CA ALA A 192 6.61 9.01 -11.33
C ALA A 192 7.83 9.14 -12.25
N SER A 193 8.51 10.29 -12.22
CA SER A 193 9.72 10.53 -13.02
C SER A 193 10.86 9.61 -12.61
N ASP A 194 11.06 9.36 -11.30
CA ASP A 194 12.10 8.43 -10.83
C ASP A 194 11.84 7.04 -11.40
N ARG A 195 10.59 6.54 -11.30
CA ARG A 195 10.19 5.22 -11.81
C ARG A 195 10.33 5.10 -13.33
N GLU A 196 9.96 6.13 -14.09
CA GLU A 196 10.14 6.19 -15.55
C GLU A 196 11.63 6.15 -15.97
N GLN A 197 12.52 6.69 -15.13
CA GLN A 197 13.97 6.73 -15.38
C GLN A 197 14.72 5.53 -14.80
N GLY A 198 14.01 4.57 -14.18
CA GLY A 198 14.62 3.44 -13.49
C GLY A 198 15.37 3.82 -12.21
N ILE A 199 15.13 5.03 -11.68
CA ILE A 199 15.68 5.49 -10.41
C ILE A 199 14.84 4.89 -9.28
N ASN A 200 15.50 4.24 -8.33
CA ASN A 200 14.86 3.73 -7.13
C ASN A 200 14.53 4.90 -6.17
N ALA A 201 13.24 5.24 -6.04
CA ALA A 201 12.78 6.39 -5.27
C ALA A 201 13.10 6.25 -3.77
N GLU A 202 13.07 5.03 -3.26
CA GLU A 202 13.40 4.67 -1.89
C GLU A 202 14.88 4.97 -1.60
N ALA A 203 15.78 4.53 -2.48
CA ALA A 203 17.22 4.78 -2.40
C ALA A 203 17.53 6.27 -2.54
N ARG A 204 16.87 6.98 -3.46
CA ARG A 204 16.99 8.45 -3.57
C ARG A 204 16.64 9.11 -2.26
N ALA A 205 15.46 8.83 -1.72
CA ALA A 205 14.97 9.49 -0.51
C ALA A 205 15.88 9.21 0.70
N ALA A 206 16.39 7.98 0.82
CA ALA A 206 17.37 7.61 1.84
C ALA A 206 18.70 8.37 1.68
N SER A 207 19.24 8.47 0.46
CA SER A 207 20.47 9.23 0.19
C SER A 207 20.30 10.72 0.50
N GLN A 208 19.18 11.32 0.08
CA GLN A 208 18.87 12.72 0.40
C GLN A 208 18.82 12.98 1.91
N LEU A 209 18.35 12.02 2.73
CA LEU A 209 18.38 12.13 4.19
C LEU A 209 19.80 12.03 4.77
N LYS A 210 20.68 11.22 4.17
CA LYS A 210 22.08 11.06 4.61
C LYS A 210 22.92 12.32 4.34
N GLU A 211 22.56 13.11 3.33
CA GLU A 211 23.26 14.34 2.92
C GLU A 211 22.87 15.58 3.74
N LEU A 212 21.86 15.51 4.60
CA LEU A 212 21.43 16.66 5.39
C LEU A 212 22.37 16.93 6.58
N SER A 213 22.61 18.21 6.86
CA SER A 213 23.32 18.66 8.05
C SER A 213 22.48 18.59 9.33
N ALA A 214 21.16 18.53 9.21
CA ALA A 214 20.21 18.46 10.33
C ALA A 214 19.02 17.55 9.99
N PRO A 215 18.40 16.89 10.99
CA PRO A 215 17.19 16.11 10.78
C PRO A 215 16.07 16.98 10.19
N PRO A 216 15.35 16.50 9.15
CA PRO A 216 14.22 17.22 8.61
C PRO A 216 13.01 17.12 9.54
N ASP A 217 12.04 18.00 9.30
CA ASP A 217 10.74 17.96 9.95
C ASP A 217 9.97 16.67 9.55
N PRO A 218 9.52 15.84 10.52
CA PRO A 218 8.76 14.62 10.23
C PRO A 218 7.48 14.85 9.41
N HIS A 219 6.88 16.05 9.45
CA HIS A 219 5.67 16.35 8.68
C HIS A 219 5.89 16.29 7.16
N VAL A 220 7.15 16.35 6.69
CA VAL A 220 7.48 16.11 5.27
C VAL A 220 7.17 14.67 4.86
N TYR A 221 7.11 13.73 5.82
CA TYR A 221 6.92 12.30 5.64
C TYR A 221 5.48 11.87 5.98
N LEU A 222 4.52 12.69 5.56
CA LEU A 222 3.09 12.76 5.93
C LEU A 222 2.23 11.48 5.91
N ALA A 223 2.73 10.36 5.40
CA ALA A 223 2.03 9.07 5.41
C ALA A 223 3.03 7.94 5.25
N SER A 224 2.65 6.74 5.63
CA SER A 224 3.52 5.60 5.49
C SER A 224 3.75 5.22 4.03
N TYR A 225 4.94 4.73 3.75
CA TYR A 225 5.49 4.46 2.42
C TYR A 225 5.43 5.67 1.46
N PHE A 226 5.32 6.89 2.01
CA PHE A 226 5.45 8.12 1.25
C PHE A 226 6.91 8.57 1.18
N PHE A 227 7.39 8.80 -0.04
CA PHE A 227 8.75 9.27 -0.33
C PHE A 227 8.68 10.67 -0.95
N PRO A 228 8.97 11.75 -0.19
CA PRO A 228 8.84 13.12 -0.69
C PRO A 228 9.83 13.41 -1.83
N CYS A 229 9.56 14.43 -2.65
CA CYS A 229 10.48 14.85 -3.72
C CYS A 229 11.82 15.40 -3.19
N SER A 230 11.80 15.93 -1.97
CA SER A 230 12.96 16.37 -1.19
C SER A 230 12.64 16.26 0.30
N PRO A 231 13.65 16.11 1.17
CA PRO A 231 13.42 15.98 2.61
C PRO A 231 12.96 17.29 3.27
N THR A 232 12.90 18.38 2.52
CA THR A 232 12.42 19.71 2.95
C THR A 232 11.24 20.18 2.11
N CYS A 233 10.51 19.27 1.46
CA CYS A 233 9.43 19.62 0.55
C CYS A 233 8.35 20.46 1.27
N PRO A 234 8.13 21.73 0.87
CA PRO A 234 7.21 22.61 1.59
C PRO A 234 5.75 22.15 1.46
N ARG A 235 5.36 21.60 0.30
CA ARG A 235 4.00 21.10 0.07
C ARG A 235 3.68 19.85 0.89
N ALA A 236 4.67 18.98 1.07
CA ALA A 236 4.52 17.81 1.92
C ALA A 236 4.41 18.23 3.39
N LYS A 237 5.30 19.14 3.85
CA LYS A 237 5.26 19.70 5.19
C LYS A 237 3.92 20.37 5.51
N GLU A 238 3.49 21.31 4.68
CA GLU A 238 2.20 22.03 4.81
C GLU A 238 1.04 21.05 4.99
N LYS A 239 1.01 19.99 4.17
CA LYS A 239 -0.03 18.97 4.25
C LYS A 239 0.08 18.10 5.50
N GLY A 240 1.29 17.72 5.89
CA GLY A 240 1.54 16.96 7.11
C GLY A 240 1.13 17.73 8.36
N GLU A 241 1.49 19.02 8.45
CA GLU A 241 1.09 19.92 9.55
C GLU A 241 -0.43 20.09 9.59
N LEU A 242 -1.08 20.24 8.44
CA LEU A 242 -2.54 20.28 8.35
C LEU A 242 -3.19 19.00 8.90
N TYR A 243 -2.66 17.83 8.53
CA TYR A 243 -3.17 16.54 9.03
C TYR A 243 -3.03 16.44 10.55
N HIS A 244 -1.84 16.73 11.08
CA HIS A 244 -1.58 16.73 12.51
C HIS A 244 -2.55 17.65 13.25
N HIS A 245 -2.64 18.92 12.81
CA HIS A 245 -3.53 19.91 13.42
C HIS A 245 -5.00 19.47 13.40
N LYS A 246 -5.50 18.99 12.26
CA LYS A 246 -6.91 18.58 12.13
C LYS A 246 -7.25 17.32 12.91
N LEU A 247 -6.28 16.39 13.04
CA LEU A 247 -6.44 15.24 13.92
C LEU A 247 -6.44 15.68 15.39
N SER A 248 -5.50 16.53 15.82
CA SER A 248 -5.46 17.07 17.20
C SER A 248 -6.72 17.84 17.57
N GLU A 249 -7.30 18.62 16.64
CA GLU A 249 -8.58 19.31 16.86
C GLU A 249 -9.75 18.33 17.03
N ALA A 250 -9.74 17.21 16.30
CA ALA A 250 -10.81 16.20 16.37
C ALA A 250 -10.67 15.29 17.60
N LEU A 251 -9.44 14.90 17.94
CA LEU A 251 -9.07 14.07 19.09
C LEU A 251 -7.55 14.25 19.33
N PRO A 252 -7.10 14.86 20.44
CA PRO A 252 -5.68 15.09 20.72
C PRO A 252 -4.81 13.83 20.57
N GLU A 253 -5.29 12.69 21.06
CA GLU A 253 -4.61 11.40 21.00
C GLU A 253 -4.40 10.91 19.56
N ALA A 254 -5.29 11.28 18.62
CA ALA A 254 -5.10 10.97 17.19
C ALA A 254 -3.98 11.81 16.56
N GLY A 255 -3.80 13.06 17.01
CA GLY A 255 -2.66 13.89 16.62
C GLY A 255 -1.34 13.30 17.11
N GLU A 256 -1.29 12.86 18.37
CA GLU A 256 -0.12 12.19 18.94
C GLU A 256 0.22 10.89 18.19
N ALA A 257 -0.78 10.05 17.91
CA ALA A 257 -0.61 8.83 17.12
C ALA A 257 -0.05 9.14 15.72
N TYR A 258 -0.57 10.19 15.06
CA TYR A 258 -0.06 10.65 13.76
C TYR A 258 1.38 11.13 13.83
N ALA A 259 1.77 11.86 14.88
CA ALA A 259 3.14 12.31 15.09
C ALA A 259 4.11 11.13 15.24
N SER A 260 3.71 10.05 15.92
CA SER A 260 4.49 8.80 15.99
C SER A 260 4.66 8.19 14.60
N ILE A 261 3.55 8.06 13.86
CA ILE A 261 3.52 7.43 12.54
C ILE A 261 4.47 8.14 11.54
N ILE A 262 4.44 9.48 11.48
CA ILE A 262 5.31 10.23 10.55
C ILE A 262 6.79 10.18 10.97
N SER A 263 7.06 10.10 12.28
CA SER A 263 8.42 9.92 12.81
C SER A 263 8.98 8.54 12.48
N GLU A 264 8.15 7.49 12.63
CA GLU A 264 8.47 6.13 12.21
C GLU A 264 8.67 6.03 10.69
N ASN A 265 7.86 6.73 9.88
CA ASN A 265 8.05 6.77 8.44
C ASN A 265 9.39 7.44 8.08
N LEU A 266 9.73 8.58 8.68
CA LEU A 266 11.02 9.23 8.45
C LEU A 266 12.19 8.26 8.73
N GLU A 267 12.15 7.54 9.86
CA GLU A 267 13.17 6.54 10.19
C GLU A 267 13.18 5.36 9.22
N ARG A 268 12.00 4.87 8.82
CA ARG A 268 11.88 3.82 7.80
C ARG A 268 12.51 4.26 6.48
N VAL A 269 12.23 5.48 6.00
CA VAL A 269 12.81 5.98 4.74
C VAL A 269 14.33 6.05 4.84
N ARG A 270 14.87 6.49 5.98
CA ARG A 270 16.32 6.50 6.24
C ARG A 270 16.94 5.10 6.12
N ARG A 271 16.24 4.07 6.63
CA ARG A 271 16.68 2.67 6.69
C ARG A 271 16.22 1.78 5.53
N GLN A 272 15.50 2.34 4.56
CA GLN A 272 14.84 1.55 3.51
C GLN A 272 15.83 0.74 2.67
N PRO A 273 17.02 1.25 2.29
CA PRO A 273 18.03 0.45 1.59
C PRO A 273 18.49 -0.78 2.40
N GLU A 274 18.68 -0.62 3.70
CA GLU A 274 19.10 -1.69 4.60
C GLU A 274 18.01 -2.75 4.73
N ILE A 275 16.74 -2.34 4.88
CA ILE A 275 15.57 -3.24 4.93
C ILE A 275 15.44 -4.05 3.64
N ILE A 276 15.61 -3.42 2.48
CA ILE A 276 15.59 -4.11 1.18
C ILE A 276 16.74 -5.13 1.11
N GLY A 277 17.93 -4.76 1.57
CA GLY A 277 19.09 -5.66 1.63
C GLY A 277 18.84 -6.90 2.50
N GLU A 278 18.27 -6.71 3.70
CA GLU A 278 17.91 -7.80 4.60
C GLU A 278 16.91 -8.76 3.96
N TYR A 279 15.88 -8.23 3.28
CA TYR A 279 14.87 -9.03 2.60
C TYR A 279 15.47 -9.84 1.43
N LEU A 280 16.30 -9.21 0.60
CA LEU A 280 16.97 -9.88 -0.52
C LEU A 280 17.93 -10.97 -0.04
N ASN A 281 18.61 -10.77 1.09
CA ASN A 281 19.48 -11.79 1.68
C ASN A 281 18.68 -12.99 2.20
N LYS A 282 17.52 -12.77 2.83
CA LYS A 282 16.61 -13.85 3.23
C LYS A 282 16.13 -14.67 2.02
N LEU A 283 15.83 -14.02 0.90
CA LEU A 283 15.42 -14.72 -0.34
C LEU A 283 16.55 -15.51 -1.01
N LYS A 284 17.81 -15.11 -0.84
CA LYS A 284 18.98 -15.83 -1.38
C LYS A 284 19.41 -17.03 -0.51
N GLY A 285 19.01 -17.05 0.76
CA GLY A 285 19.30 -18.14 1.70
C GLY A 285 18.28 -19.29 1.69
N VAL A 286 17.32 -19.27 0.76
CA VAL A 286 16.28 -20.30 0.54
C VAL A 286 16.53 -21.02 -0.77
#